data_AF-A0A1C5ZM47-F1
#
_entry.id   AF-A0A1C5ZM47-F1
#
_cell.length_a   1.000
_cell.length_b   1.000
_cell.length_c   1.000
_cell.angle_alpha   90.00
_cell.angle_beta   90.00
_cell.angle_gamma   90.00
#
_symmetry.space_group_name_H-M   'P 1'
#
loop_
_entity.id
_entity.type
_entity.pdbx_description
1 polymer ?
#
loop_
_entity_poly.entity_id
_entity_poly.type
_entity_poly.pdbx_seq_one_letter_code
_entity_poly.pdbx_strand_id
1 'polypeptide(L)'
;MGSQQKIIKEKIIECLKTESCKEKTTEEIKNYLEEKEVHIDKGTSAIRNALFNLKQENPSIVNVKRGVYVWREENEKKISDLHKKYDLSDFITITSSKKREDKLMVSVFQDGTFALNTSLQKNLSKRNVEIKLKKDCSQLVIIKNGDESIDLGKNGRIKNYDILKKLEEHNKKFPVYYVGAWDEQEEMWIGNFLINNPSKKKNNKNKK
;
A
#
# COMPACT_ATOMS: atom_id res chain seq x y z
N MET A 1 -26.54 25.36 9.09
CA MET A 1 -25.54 25.66 10.15
C MET A 1 -24.10 25.50 9.64
N GLY A 2 -23.69 26.27 8.62
CA GLY A 2 -22.37 26.09 7.96
C GLY A 2 -21.46 27.32 7.96
N SER A 3 -21.86 28.43 8.58
CA SER A 3 -21.19 29.73 8.41
C SER A 3 -20.02 29.94 9.40
N GLN A 4 -20.23 29.68 10.69
CA GLN A 4 -19.23 30.02 11.73
C GLN A 4 -17.94 29.19 11.64
N GLN A 5 -18.01 27.88 11.40
CA GLN A 5 -16.79 27.06 11.31
C GLN A 5 -15.92 27.44 10.12
N LYS A 6 -16.52 27.85 9.00
CA LYS A 6 -15.78 28.30 7.82
C LYS A 6 -15.08 29.64 8.09
N ILE A 7 -15.77 30.57 8.74
CA ILE A 7 -15.20 31.87 9.16
C ILE A 7 -14.02 31.67 10.13
N ILE A 8 -14.18 30.78 11.12
CA ILE A 8 -13.10 30.44 12.07
C ILE A 8 -11.88 29.88 11.33
N LYS A 9 -12.09 28.97 10.37
CA LYS A 9 -11.01 28.37 9.59
C LYS A 9 -10.24 29.42 8.76
N GLU A 10 -10.97 30.29 8.06
CA GLU A 10 -10.38 31.36 7.23
C GLU A 10 -9.55 32.33 8.08
N LYS A 11 -10.06 32.72 9.25
CA LYS A 11 -9.35 33.61 10.18
C LYS A 11 -8.12 32.97 10.83
N ILE A 12 -8.16 31.66 11.11
CA ILE A 12 -6.97 30.92 11.58
C ILE A 12 -5.90 30.91 10.49
N ILE A 13 -6.27 30.66 9.23
CA ILE A 13 -5.32 30.73 8.10
C ILE A 13 -4.73 32.14 7.98
N GLU A 14 -5.56 33.18 8.07
CA GLU A 14 -5.12 34.59 8.02
C GLU A 14 -4.10 34.88 9.13
N CYS A 15 -4.38 34.45 10.37
CA CYS A 15 -3.49 34.59 11.53
C CYS A 15 -2.15 33.87 11.35
N LEU A 16 -2.18 32.67 10.79
CA LEU A 16 -0.98 31.86 10.55
C LEU A 16 -0.17 32.38 9.34
N LYS A 17 -0.82 33.01 8.35
CA LYS A 17 -0.16 33.61 7.17
C LYS A 17 0.45 34.99 7.44
N THR A 18 -0.13 35.78 8.36
CA THR A 18 0.34 37.14 8.65
C THR A 18 1.79 37.17 9.14
N GLU A 19 2.23 36.10 9.80
CA GLU A 19 3.61 35.89 10.24
C GLU A 19 4.04 34.48 9.85
N SER A 20 4.25 34.26 8.54
CA SER A 20 4.74 32.99 8.02
C SER A 20 6.01 32.55 8.77
N CYS A 21 6.08 31.27 9.14
CA CYS A 21 7.14 30.66 9.97
C CYS A 21 7.18 31.02 11.47
N LYS A 22 6.24 31.80 12.03
CA LYS A 22 6.17 32.03 13.49
C LYS A 22 5.30 30.99 14.18
N GLU A 23 5.81 30.42 15.27
CA GLU A 23 5.05 29.51 16.15
C GLU A 23 3.90 30.27 16.82
N LYS A 24 2.67 29.80 16.60
CA LYS A 24 1.48 30.31 17.31
C LYS A 24 0.86 29.22 18.15
N THR A 25 0.71 29.51 19.44
CA THR A 25 0.02 28.67 20.39
C THR A 25 -1.49 28.74 20.19
N THR A 26 -2.20 27.75 20.75
CA THR A 26 -3.67 27.72 20.70
C THR A 26 -4.27 28.92 21.45
N GLU A 27 -3.57 29.47 22.44
CA GLU A 27 -3.96 30.67 23.18
C GLU A 27 -3.81 31.93 22.34
N GLU A 28 -2.70 32.09 21.61
CA GLU A 28 -2.51 33.24 20.71
C GLU A 28 -3.52 33.21 19.55
N ILE A 29 -3.81 32.03 19.01
CA ILE A 29 -4.85 31.87 17.97
C ILE A 29 -6.22 32.23 18.55
N LYS A 30 -6.49 31.85 19.80
CA LYS A 30 -7.75 32.20 20.49
C LYS A 30 -7.86 33.72 20.68
N ASN A 31 -6.82 34.36 21.21
CA ASN A 31 -6.79 35.81 21.43
C ASN A 31 -6.99 36.57 20.11
N TYR A 32 -6.36 36.12 19.03
CA TYR A 32 -6.55 36.72 17.69
C TYR A 32 -7.99 36.56 17.15
N LEU A 33 -8.65 35.44 17.42
CA LEU A 33 -10.04 35.24 17.03
C LEU A 33 -11.01 36.11 17.85
N GLU A 34 -10.72 36.30 19.14
CA GLU A 34 -11.47 37.21 20.01
C GLU A 34 -11.29 38.68 19.60
N GLU A 35 -10.07 39.10 19.25
CA GLU A 35 -9.78 40.44 18.70
C GLU A 35 -10.47 40.73 17.36
N LYS A 36 -10.80 39.69 16.59
CA LYS A 36 -11.50 39.81 15.30
C LYS A 36 -13.02 39.64 15.42
N GLU A 37 -13.59 39.80 16.62
CA GLU A 37 -15.03 39.70 16.93
C GLU A 37 -15.67 38.35 16.55
N VAL A 38 -14.89 37.27 16.49
CA VAL A 38 -15.45 35.93 16.23
C VAL A 38 -15.90 35.31 17.55
N HIS A 39 -17.21 35.33 17.81
CA HIS A 39 -17.77 34.80 19.05
C HIS A 39 -17.69 33.25 19.09
N ILE A 40 -16.78 32.71 19.90
CA ILE A 40 -16.60 31.26 20.09
C ILE A 40 -17.49 30.82 21.25
N ASP A 41 -18.73 30.49 20.94
CA ASP A 41 -19.78 30.13 21.92
C ASP A 41 -19.53 28.78 22.65
N LYS A 42 -18.51 28.00 22.23
CA LYS A 42 -18.21 26.69 22.81
C LYS A 42 -16.70 26.50 22.96
N GLY A 43 -16.26 26.54 24.21
CA GLY A 43 -14.84 26.48 24.63
C GLY A 43 -14.04 25.37 23.96
N THR A 44 -12.73 25.63 23.77
CA THR A 44 -11.58 24.77 23.37
C THR A 44 -11.76 23.72 22.26
N SER A 45 -12.87 23.00 22.23
CA SER A 45 -13.30 22.02 21.23
C SER A 45 -13.51 22.58 19.83
N ALA A 46 -14.10 23.77 19.68
CA ALA A 46 -14.36 24.36 18.36
C ALA A 46 -13.06 24.71 17.61
N ILE A 47 -12.10 25.32 18.31
CA ILE A 47 -10.77 25.65 17.78
C ILE A 47 -10.00 24.36 17.47
N ARG A 48 -10.03 23.38 18.37
CA ARG A 48 -9.37 22.09 18.16
C ARG A 48 -9.89 21.36 16.92
N ASN A 49 -11.20 21.33 16.73
CA ASN A 49 -11.83 20.71 15.56
C ASN A 49 -11.52 21.48 14.28
N ALA A 50 -11.52 22.82 14.33
CA ALA A 50 -11.13 23.66 13.21
C ALA A 50 -9.67 23.42 12.80
N LEU A 51 -8.72 23.40 13.75
CA LEU A 51 -7.30 23.11 13.52
C LEU A 51 -7.07 21.69 13.01
N PHE A 52 -7.81 20.70 13.52
CA PHE A 52 -7.74 19.33 13.04
C PHE A 52 -8.18 19.22 11.57
N ASN A 53 -9.32 19.84 11.22
CA ASN A 53 -9.81 19.85 9.85
C ASN A 53 -8.89 20.64 8.92
N LEU A 54 -8.38 21.78 9.38
CA LEU A 54 -7.43 22.60 8.63
C LEU A 54 -6.12 21.88 8.34
N LYS A 55 -5.62 21.05 9.26
CA LYS A 55 -4.44 20.21 9.04
C LYS A 55 -4.68 19.14 7.97
N GLN A 56 -5.91 18.61 7.86
CA GLN A 56 -6.24 17.66 6.80
C GLN A 56 -6.43 18.35 5.44
N GLU A 57 -7.02 19.55 5.44
CA GLU A 57 -7.32 20.32 4.24
C GLU A 57 -6.09 21.07 3.68
N ASN A 58 -5.15 21.47 4.54
CA ASN A 58 -3.98 22.26 4.17
C ASN A 58 -2.68 21.63 4.71
N PRO A 59 -1.88 20.97 3.86
CA PRO A 59 -0.57 20.42 4.23
C PRO A 59 0.42 21.46 4.76
N SER A 60 0.18 22.75 4.49
CA SER A 60 0.99 23.88 4.96
C SER A 60 0.93 24.12 6.47
N ILE A 61 -0.09 23.59 7.16
CA ILE A 61 -0.23 23.79 8.61
C ILE A 61 0.46 22.66 9.34
N VAL A 62 1.59 22.98 9.99
CA VAL A 62 2.40 22.01 10.73
C VAL A 62 2.16 22.19 12.23
N ASN A 63 1.90 21.08 12.91
CA ASN A 63 1.86 21.03 14.38
C ASN A 63 3.28 20.69 14.88
N VAL A 64 3.95 21.68 15.46
CA VAL A 64 5.35 21.55 15.92
C VAL A 64 5.40 20.85 17.27
N LYS A 65 4.48 21.23 18.18
CA LYS A 65 4.31 20.68 19.52
C LYS A 65 2.83 20.69 19.88
N ARG A 66 2.43 19.89 20.87
CA ARG A 66 1.04 19.86 21.36
C ARG A 66 0.55 21.28 21.67
N GLY A 67 -0.37 21.78 20.85
CA GLY A 67 -0.96 23.11 20.98
C GLY A 67 -0.24 24.25 20.23
N VAL A 68 0.80 23.96 19.43
CA VAL A 68 1.62 24.93 18.69
C VAL A 68 1.57 24.65 17.19
N TYR A 69 1.24 25.68 16.40
CA TYR A 69 1.00 25.58 14.96
C TYR A 69 1.80 26.64 14.18
N VAL A 70 2.25 26.27 12.98
CA VAL A 70 3.02 27.14 12.07
C VAL A 70 2.48 26.98 10.65
N TRP A 71 2.41 28.08 9.89
CA TRP A 71 2.23 28.05 8.44
C TRP A 71 3.59 27.89 7.75
N ARG A 72 3.76 26.83 6.97
CA ARG A 72 4.92 26.55 6.14
C ARG A 72 4.50 26.42 4.69
N GLU A 73 5.05 27.25 3.82
CA GLU A 73 4.81 27.13 2.38
C GLU A 73 5.48 25.86 1.82
N GLU A 74 4.85 25.22 0.82
CA GLU A 74 5.27 23.92 0.27
C GLU A 74 6.71 23.92 -0.28
N ASN A 75 7.28 25.10 -0.53
CA ASN A 75 8.66 25.29 -0.98
C ASN A 75 9.71 24.90 0.09
N GLU A 76 9.31 24.70 1.35
CA GLU A 76 10.20 24.30 2.44
C GLU A 76 10.14 22.80 2.82
N LYS A 77 9.72 21.90 1.92
CA LYS A 77 10.00 20.46 2.09
C LYS A 77 11.50 20.15 2.20
N LYS A 78 12.38 21.12 1.89
CA LYS A 78 13.85 21.00 2.03
C LYS A 78 14.42 21.49 3.38
N ILE A 79 13.67 22.22 4.22
CA ILE A 79 14.22 22.87 5.43
C ILE A 79 13.93 22.06 6.72
N SER A 80 13.44 20.82 6.63
CA SER A 80 13.38 19.94 7.82
C SER A 80 14.72 19.34 8.23
N ASP A 81 15.80 19.59 7.47
CA ASP A 81 17.10 18.95 7.69
C ASP A 81 18.15 19.85 8.39
N LEU A 82 17.84 21.12 8.66
CA LEU A 82 18.86 22.10 9.11
C LEU A 82 19.18 22.12 10.62
N HIS A 83 18.55 21.25 11.43
CA HIS A 83 18.95 21.06 12.83
C HIS A 83 19.08 19.58 13.19
N LYS A 84 19.75 18.79 12.35
CA LYS A 84 20.22 17.47 12.76
C LYS A 84 21.49 17.65 13.59
N LYS A 85 21.44 17.20 14.85
CA LYS A 85 22.59 17.15 15.79
C LYS A 85 23.81 16.41 15.21
N TYR A 86 23.59 15.56 14.22
CA TYR A 86 24.60 14.69 13.62
C TYR A 86 24.74 15.04 12.14
N ASP A 87 25.98 15.28 11.73
CA ASP A 87 26.34 15.38 10.33
C ASP A 87 26.25 14.00 9.68
N LEU A 88 25.45 13.90 8.61
CA LEU A 88 25.25 12.69 7.83
C LEU A 88 25.83 12.83 6.40
N SER A 89 26.67 13.83 6.16
CA SER A 89 27.24 14.11 4.83
C SER A 89 28.05 12.95 4.26
N ASP A 90 28.68 12.15 5.13
CA ASP A 90 29.47 10.97 4.75
C ASP A 90 28.63 9.67 4.64
N PHE A 91 27.32 9.74 4.86
CA PHE A 91 26.44 8.58 4.85
C PHE A 91 25.77 8.39 3.50
N ILE A 92 25.90 7.19 2.95
CA ILE A 92 25.20 6.80 1.73
C ILE A 92 23.77 6.40 2.08
N THR A 93 22.78 7.03 1.44
CA THR A 93 21.38 6.62 1.56
C THR A 93 21.17 5.30 0.85
N ILE A 94 20.96 4.23 1.62
CA ILE A 94 20.60 2.92 1.06
C ILE A 94 19.13 2.98 0.64
N THR A 95 18.88 3.08 -0.66
CA THR A 95 17.55 2.86 -1.22
C THR A 95 17.27 1.37 -1.29
N SER A 96 16.01 0.99 -1.04
CA SER A 96 15.59 -0.41 -1.22
C SER A 96 15.92 -0.82 -2.66
N SER A 97 16.76 -1.85 -2.82
CA SER A 97 17.02 -2.46 -4.12
C SER A 97 15.67 -2.75 -4.78
N LYS A 98 15.47 -2.29 -6.03
CA LYS A 98 14.22 -2.49 -6.81
C LYS A 98 13.62 -3.83 -6.42
N LYS A 99 12.48 -3.81 -5.72
CA LYS A 99 11.77 -5.03 -5.35
C LYS A 99 11.66 -5.85 -6.61
N ARG A 100 12.18 -7.08 -6.58
CA ARG A 100 12.12 -8.02 -7.70
C ARG A 100 10.67 -8.05 -8.15
N GLU A 101 10.41 -7.90 -9.45
CA GLU A 101 9.04 -7.95 -9.96
C GLU A 101 8.36 -9.23 -9.47
N ASP A 102 7.28 -9.03 -8.74
CA ASP A 102 6.48 -10.05 -8.12
C ASP A 102 5.74 -10.83 -9.22
N LYS A 103 6.38 -11.86 -9.77
CA LYS A 103 5.76 -12.72 -10.79
C LYS A 103 4.53 -13.39 -10.23
N LEU A 104 3.41 -13.39 -10.95
CA LEU A 104 2.21 -14.13 -10.56
C LEU A 104 2.41 -15.62 -10.86
N MET A 105 2.32 -16.45 -9.84
CA MET A 105 2.84 -17.82 -9.92
C MET A 105 1.96 -18.83 -9.16
N VAL A 106 1.81 -19.99 -9.79
CA VAL A 106 1.23 -21.19 -9.22
C VAL A 106 2.30 -22.28 -9.13
N SER A 107 2.31 -23.00 -8.01
CA SER A 107 3.18 -24.16 -7.80
C SER A 107 2.35 -25.38 -7.45
N VAL A 108 2.66 -26.52 -8.07
CA VAL A 108 2.11 -27.82 -7.69
C VAL A 108 3.24 -28.72 -7.22
N PHE A 109 3.09 -29.27 -6.02
CA PHE A 109 4.07 -30.13 -5.38
C PHE A 109 3.66 -31.61 -5.50
N GLN A 110 4.63 -32.50 -5.35
CA GLN A 110 4.44 -33.95 -5.47
C GLN A 110 3.48 -34.52 -4.40
N ASP A 111 3.31 -33.81 -3.28
CA ASP A 111 2.35 -34.19 -2.24
C ASP A 111 0.90 -33.76 -2.58
N GLY A 112 0.64 -33.32 -3.81
CA GLY A 112 -0.66 -32.82 -4.26
C GLY A 112 -0.99 -31.41 -3.80
N THR A 113 -0.04 -30.69 -3.19
CA THR A 113 -0.28 -29.31 -2.79
C THR A 113 -0.26 -28.40 -4.00
N PHE A 114 -1.38 -27.73 -4.24
CA PHE A 114 -1.52 -26.60 -5.15
C PHE A 114 -1.37 -25.31 -4.35
N ALA A 115 -0.50 -24.41 -4.79
CA ALA A 115 -0.15 -23.20 -4.05
C ALA A 115 -0.04 -21.97 -4.96
N LEU A 116 -0.79 -20.93 -4.63
CA LEU A 116 -0.62 -19.59 -5.18
C LEU A 116 0.49 -18.85 -4.42
N ASN A 117 1.19 -17.95 -5.09
CA ASN A 117 2.04 -16.99 -4.40
C ASN A 117 1.22 -15.79 -3.90
N THR A 118 1.79 -15.04 -2.94
CA THR A 118 1.12 -13.91 -2.29
C THR A 118 0.70 -12.83 -3.29
N SER A 119 1.47 -12.64 -4.37
CA SER A 119 1.18 -11.63 -5.39
C SER A 119 -0.07 -11.99 -6.18
N LEU A 120 -0.20 -13.24 -6.66
CA LEU A 120 -1.41 -13.73 -7.33
C LEU A 120 -2.62 -13.79 -6.39
N GLN A 121 -2.38 -14.13 -5.12
CA GLN A 121 -3.47 -14.17 -4.14
C GLN A 121 -4.13 -12.81 -3.92
N LYS A 122 -3.39 -11.69 -4.05
CA LYS A 122 -3.95 -10.33 -3.88
C LYS A 122 -4.98 -9.97 -4.96
N ASN A 123 -4.84 -10.53 -6.16
CA ASN A 123 -5.80 -10.30 -7.25
C ASN A 123 -7.13 -11.05 -7.02
N LEU A 124 -7.14 -12.04 -6.12
CA LEU A 124 -8.32 -12.82 -5.78
C LEU A 124 -9.02 -12.22 -4.55
N SER A 125 -10.16 -11.57 -4.76
CA SER A 125 -10.97 -11.02 -3.65
C SER A 125 -11.69 -12.10 -2.83
N LYS A 126 -11.91 -13.28 -3.43
CA LYS A 126 -12.55 -14.45 -2.83
C LYS A 126 -11.61 -15.65 -2.91
N ARG A 127 -11.84 -16.63 -2.04
CA ARG A 127 -11.06 -17.88 -2.00
C ARG A 127 -11.60 -18.97 -2.92
N ASN A 128 -12.88 -18.86 -3.27
CA ASN A 128 -13.53 -19.71 -4.24
C ASN A 128 -13.14 -19.26 -5.64
N VAL A 129 -12.48 -20.15 -6.38
CA VAL A 129 -12.02 -19.89 -7.75
C VAL A 129 -12.24 -21.14 -8.61
N GLU A 130 -12.41 -20.96 -9.91
CA GLU A 130 -12.38 -22.07 -10.86
C GLU A 130 -10.94 -22.26 -11.35
N ILE A 131 -10.49 -23.50 -11.45
CA ILE A 131 -9.16 -23.84 -11.96
C ILE A 131 -9.31 -24.71 -13.20
N LYS A 132 -8.81 -24.25 -14.34
CA LYS A 132 -8.75 -25.02 -15.59
C LYS A 132 -7.32 -25.37 -15.94
N LEU A 133 -7.10 -26.63 -16.28
CA LEU A 133 -5.82 -27.13 -16.77
C LEU A 133 -5.99 -27.53 -18.23
N LYS A 134 -5.14 -27.00 -19.12
CA LYS A 134 -5.14 -27.40 -20.52
C LYS A 134 -4.77 -28.88 -20.64
N LYS A 135 -5.34 -29.58 -21.62
CA LYS A 135 -5.17 -31.04 -21.82
C LYS A 135 -3.71 -31.49 -21.92
N ASP A 136 -2.81 -30.65 -22.41
CA ASP A 136 -1.37 -30.93 -22.54
C ASP A 136 -0.55 -30.54 -21.28
N CYS A 137 -1.22 -30.06 -20.24
CA CYS A 137 -0.62 -29.49 -19.03
C CYS A 137 0.39 -28.37 -19.32
N SER A 138 0.25 -27.65 -20.44
CA SER A 138 1.12 -26.53 -20.79
C SER A 138 0.65 -25.21 -20.19
N GLN A 139 -0.65 -25.10 -19.89
CA GLN A 139 -1.27 -23.88 -19.40
C GLN A 139 -2.26 -24.17 -18.27
N LEU A 140 -2.32 -23.25 -17.32
CA LEU A 140 -3.25 -23.28 -16.20
C LEU A 140 -3.95 -21.93 -16.09
N VAL A 141 -5.27 -21.97 -15.91
CA VAL A 141 -6.11 -20.78 -15.80
C VAL A 141 -6.79 -20.80 -14.44
N ILE A 142 -6.84 -19.63 -13.79
CA ILE A 142 -7.62 -19.41 -12.57
C ILE A 142 -8.65 -18.33 -12.87
N ILE A 143 -9.92 -18.63 -12.67
CA ILE A 143 -11.03 -17.71 -12.92
C ILE A 143 -11.66 -17.33 -11.59
N LYS A 144 -11.80 -16.03 -11.34
CA LYS A 144 -12.26 -15.49 -10.05
C LYS A 144 -13.71 -15.87 -9.71
N ASN A 145 -14.60 -15.89 -10.70
CA ASN A 145 -16.03 -16.16 -10.53
C ASN A 145 -16.52 -17.17 -11.60
N GLY A 146 -15.92 -18.36 -11.63
CA GLY A 146 -16.34 -19.44 -12.53
C GLY A 146 -17.51 -20.27 -12.01
N ASP A 147 -18.01 -21.19 -12.85
CA ASP A 147 -19.17 -22.04 -12.55
C ASP A 147 -18.83 -23.12 -11.51
N GLU A 148 -17.65 -23.74 -11.63
CA GLU A 148 -17.12 -24.67 -10.65
C GLU A 148 -16.19 -23.95 -9.68
N SER A 149 -16.40 -24.11 -8.38
CA SER A 149 -15.60 -23.43 -7.37
C SER A 149 -14.78 -24.39 -6.51
N ILE A 150 -13.50 -24.07 -6.41
CA ILE A 150 -12.53 -24.71 -5.51
C ILE A 150 -12.21 -23.69 -4.42
N ASP A 151 -12.43 -24.07 -3.15
CA ASP A 151 -12.12 -23.21 -2.00
C ASP A 151 -10.65 -23.32 -1.61
N LEU A 152 -9.89 -22.25 -1.87
CA LEU A 152 -8.49 -22.16 -1.47
C LEU A 152 -8.37 -21.86 0.03
N GLY A 153 -7.42 -22.51 0.70
CA GLY A 153 -7.10 -22.17 2.09
C GLY A 153 -6.65 -20.71 2.23
N LYS A 154 -6.63 -20.19 3.47
CA LYS A 154 -6.26 -18.79 3.79
C LYS A 154 -4.93 -18.34 3.17
N ASN A 155 -4.00 -19.27 2.95
CA ASN A 155 -2.68 -19.01 2.38
C ASN A 155 -2.60 -19.26 0.86
N GLY A 156 -3.75 -19.37 0.17
CA GLY A 156 -3.81 -19.69 -1.27
C GLY A 156 -3.38 -21.11 -1.59
N ARG A 157 -3.55 -22.05 -0.65
CA ARG A 157 -3.11 -23.45 -0.77
C ARG A 157 -4.27 -24.42 -0.63
N ILE A 158 -4.24 -25.49 -1.39
CA ILE A 158 -5.20 -26.60 -1.30
C ILE A 158 -4.50 -27.92 -1.67
N LYS A 159 -5.00 -29.04 -1.14
CA LYS A 159 -4.67 -30.37 -1.66
C LYS A 159 -5.59 -30.69 -2.84
N ASN A 160 -5.03 -30.86 -4.02
CA ASN A 160 -5.80 -31.25 -5.20
C ASN A 160 -5.11 -32.42 -5.91
N TYR A 161 -5.60 -33.63 -5.64
CA TYR A 161 -5.07 -34.87 -6.20
C TYR A 161 -5.49 -35.10 -7.66
N ASP A 162 -6.55 -34.46 -8.15
CA ASP A 162 -6.94 -34.55 -9.56
C ASP A 162 -5.91 -33.84 -10.46
N ILE A 163 -5.50 -32.63 -10.07
CA ILE A 163 -4.40 -31.92 -10.75
C ILE A 163 -3.10 -32.73 -10.68
N LEU A 164 -2.80 -33.35 -9.52
CA LEU A 164 -1.61 -34.18 -9.35
C LEU A 164 -1.60 -35.35 -10.36
N LYS A 165 -2.68 -36.13 -10.43
CA LYS A 165 -2.81 -37.28 -11.34
C LYS A 165 -2.62 -36.86 -12.80
N LYS A 166 -3.30 -35.79 -13.23
CA LYS A 166 -3.16 -35.25 -14.60
C LYS A 166 -1.71 -34.86 -14.91
N LEU A 167 -0.99 -34.25 -13.96
CA LEU A 167 0.42 -33.88 -14.17
C LEU A 167 1.35 -35.10 -14.21
N GLU A 168 1.06 -36.15 -13.43
CA GLU A 168 1.80 -37.42 -13.43
C GLU A 168 1.59 -38.20 -14.75
N GLU A 169 0.35 -38.29 -15.23
CA GLU A 169 0.01 -38.91 -16.52
C GLU A 169 0.76 -38.26 -17.70
N HIS A 170 0.99 -36.94 -17.60
CA HIS A 170 1.77 -36.17 -18.58
C HIS A 170 3.28 -36.10 -18.26
N ASN A 171 3.79 -36.96 -17.37
CA ASN A 171 5.21 -37.10 -17.01
C ASN A 171 5.88 -35.76 -16.62
N LYS A 172 5.15 -34.85 -15.96
CA LYS A 172 5.73 -33.58 -15.51
C LYS A 172 6.62 -33.81 -14.29
N LYS A 173 7.81 -33.21 -14.30
CA LYS A 173 8.73 -33.24 -13.15
C LYS A 173 8.27 -32.26 -12.09
N PHE A 174 8.08 -32.75 -10.86
CA PHE A 174 7.73 -31.92 -9.72
C PHE A 174 8.97 -31.29 -9.07
N PRO A 175 8.82 -30.12 -8.42
CA PRO A 175 7.63 -29.26 -8.39
C PRO A 175 7.34 -28.62 -9.75
N VAL A 176 6.06 -28.57 -10.11
CA VAL A 176 5.56 -27.96 -11.35
C VAL A 176 5.24 -26.49 -11.10
N TYR A 177 5.64 -25.63 -12.03
CA TYR A 177 5.46 -24.19 -11.90
C TYR A 177 4.72 -23.62 -13.11
N TYR A 178 3.76 -22.74 -12.85
CA TYR A 178 3.11 -21.93 -13.87
C TYR A 178 3.31 -20.46 -13.54
N VAL A 179 3.72 -19.66 -14.53
CA VAL A 179 3.83 -18.21 -14.39
C VAL A 179 3.06 -17.52 -15.50
N GLY A 180 2.38 -16.46 -15.12
CA GLY A 180 1.38 -15.83 -15.97
C GLY A 180 1.15 -14.37 -15.65
N ALA A 181 0.18 -13.82 -16.36
CA ALA A 181 -0.35 -12.48 -16.11
C ALA A 181 -1.80 -12.60 -15.65
N TRP A 182 -2.24 -11.59 -14.89
CA TRP A 182 -3.62 -11.38 -14.56
C TRP A 182 -4.27 -10.54 -15.65
N ASP A 183 -5.41 -11.00 -16.15
CA ASP A 183 -6.28 -10.26 -17.05
C ASP A 183 -7.38 -9.59 -16.20
N GLU A 184 -7.33 -8.26 -16.12
CA GLU A 184 -8.29 -7.47 -15.37
C GLU A 184 -9.65 -7.38 -16.06
N GLN A 185 -9.72 -7.52 -17.39
CA GLN A 185 -10.98 -7.44 -18.13
C GLN A 185 -11.81 -8.70 -17.93
N GLU A 186 -11.14 -9.84 -17.98
CA GLU A 186 -11.76 -11.16 -17.87
C GLU A 186 -11.71 -11.74 -16.44
N GLU A 187 -11.18 -10.99 -15.48
CA GLU A 187 -10.97 -11.39 -14.09
C GLU A 187 -10.32 -12.79 -13.94
N MET A 188 -9.34 -13.09 -14.79
CA MET A 188 -8.71 -14.41 -14.84
C MET A 188 -7.19 -14.31 -14.91
N TRP A 189 -6.52 -15.34 -14.40
CA TRP A 189 -5.09 -15.50 -14.53
C TRP A 189 -4.76 -16.62 -15.50
N ILE A 190 -3.81 -16.39 -16.41
CA ILE A 190 -3.37 -17.40 -17.39
C ILE A 190 -1.86 -17.61 -17.23
N GLY A 191 -1.49 -18.80 -16.78
CA GLY A 191 -0.09 -19.19 -16.56
C GLY A 191 0.41 -20.25 -17.54
N ASN A 192 1.65 -20.08 -17.99
CA ASN A 192 2.35 -21.05 -18.82
C ASN A 192 3.30 -21.89 -17.97
N PHE A 193 3.41 -23.18 -18.30
CA PHE A 193 4.29 -24.13 -17.64
C PHE A 193 5.76 -23.70 -17.77
N LEU A 194 6.50 -23.81 -16.66
CA LEU A 194 7.92 -23.56 -16.58
C LEU A 194 8.64 -24.72 -15.91
N ILE A 195 9.76 -25.11 -16.52
CA ILE A 195 10.63 -26.19 -16.02
C ILE A 195 11.37 -25.76 -14.75
N ASN A 196 11.72 -24.48 -14.64
CA ASN A 196 12.53 -23.95 -13.55
C ASN A 196 11.74 -22.98 -12.69
N ASN A 197 11.97 -23.05 -11.38
CA ASN A 197 11.42 -22.08 -10.44
C ASN A 197 11.98 -20.68 -10.74
N PRO A 198 11.16 -19.73 -11.23
CA PRO A 198 11.63 -18.40 -11.61
C PRO A 198 11.96 -17.52 -10.39
N SER A 199 11.50 -17.92 -9.20
CA SER A 199 11.74 -17.24 -7.92
C SER A 199 13.07 -17.69 -7.28
N LYS A 200 13.63 -18.84 -7.69
CA LYS A 200 14.91 -19.34 -7.17
C LYS A 200 16.03 -18.37 -7.56
N LYS A 201 16.84 -17.93 -6.58
CA LYS A 201 18.06 -17.17 -6.86
C LYS A 201 18.95 -18.03 -7.77
N LYS A 202 19.43 -17.49 -8.89
CA LYS A 202 20.62 -18.06 -9.55
C LYS A 202 21.75 -17.90 -8.54
N ASN A 203 22.07 -18.96 -7.81
CA ASN A 203 23.32 -19.01 -7.07
C ASN A 203 24.42 -19.06 -8.14
N ASN A 204 25.07 -17.93 -8.42
CA ASN A 204 26.36 -17.92 -9.10
C ASN A 204 27.41 -18.49 -8.14
N LYS A 205 27.32 -19.78 -7.84
CA LYS A 205 28.43 -20.58 -7.32
C LYS A 205 28.94 -21.38 -8.52
N ASN A 206 29.99 -20.84 -9.13
CA ASN A 206 31.01 -21.48 -9.98
C ASN A 206 31.52 -20.46 -11.01
N LYS A 207 32.14 -19.39 -10.49
CA LYS A 207 33.25 -18.68 -11.15
C LYS A 207 34.37 -18.63 -10.12
N LYS A 208 35.13 -19.71 -10.01
CA LYS A 208 36.49 -19.76 -9.50
C LYS A 208 37.15 -20.96 -10.15
#